data_AF-A0A3P1CK93-F1
#
_entry.id   AF-A0A3P1CK93-F1
#
_cell.length_a   1.000
_cell.length_b   1.000
_cell.length_c   1.000
_cell.angle_alpha   90.00
_cell.angle_beta   90.00
_cell.angle_gamma   90.00
#
_symmetry.space_group_name_H-M   'P 1'
#
loop_
_entity.id
_entity.type
_entity.pdbx_description
1 polymer ?
#
loop_
_entity_poly.entity_id
_entity_poly.type
_entity_poly.pdbx_seq_one_letter_code
_entity_poly.pdbx_strand_id
1 'polypeptide(L)'
;MTFEEQLNNHTTLPDFATYSSEPLPDWLEDDDLLRDEAALLGLSDARLDEKTTLIRLYFKRQTAFLEREREQVGEKIGELNLLIEQKANRVDELKQKIARLETTKPAGEPQFLRTGSGLLAFLILLIGTYFLIAETLKPHFQESRFIAIGVLLAGVFGRYDRTTVASEAAVNVTIRRLLAETGLPLAASFFVSMQALETQSALKTAGLFLFMFFLFVAAGKSIPSLLTALQNDFRYWQQGKKLEKERIPKTEAWENEINGVTISLDALRVQKWQLLPQLNRADAEWHRINTRRDVLIQLFENEFNLARSLRDRLSERQKRAIVAS
;
A
#
# COMPACT_ATOMS: atom_id res chain seq x y z
N MET A 1 23.91 -11.30 -16.76
CA MET A 1 23.19 -12.53 -17.15
C MET A 1 22.04 -12.09 -18.04
N THR A 2 22.17 -12.38 -19.32
CA THR A 2 21.26 -11.95 -20.39
C THR A 2 20.00 -12.82 -20.37
N PHE A 3 18.88 -12.24 -20.79
CA PHE A 3 17.54 -12.87 -20.84
C PHE A 3 17.53 -14.18 -21.66
N GLU A 4 18.46 -14.32 -22.60
CA GLU A 4 18.65 -15.54 -23.39
C GLU A 4 19.29 -16.71 -22.61
N GLU A 5 20.05 -16.42 -21.56
CA GLU A 5 20.75 -17.45 -20.77
C GLU A 5 19.79 -18.17 -19.80
N GLN A 6 18.66 -17.55 -19.45
CA GLN A 6 17.59 -18.17 -18.65
C GLN A 6 16.58 -18.98 -19.49
N LEU A 7 16.49 -18.73 -20.80
CA LEU A 7 15.63 -19.50 -21.71
C LEU A 7 16.27 -20.82 -22.16
N ASN A 8 17.58 -20.99 -21.99
CA ASN A 8 18.33 -22.17 -22.43
C ASN A 8 18.60 -23.21 -21.34
N ASN A 9 18.14 -23.00 -20.11
CA ASN A 9 18.37 -23.96 -19.04
C ASN A 9 17.24 -24.99 -18.96
N HIS A 10 17.43 -26.10 -19.67
CA HIS A 10 16.82 -27.42 -19.46
C HIS A 10 15.36 -27.44 -19.00
N THR A 11 14.44 -27.46 -19.97
CA THR A 11 13.24 -28.29 -19.82
C THR A 11 13.37 -29.46 -20.77
N THR A 12 14.19 -30.44 -20.38
CA THR A 12 13.95 -31.81 -20.84
C THR A 12 12.54 -32.14 -20.37
N LEU A 13 11.58 -32.07 -21.29
CA LEU A 13 10.27 -32.69 -21.13
C LEU A 13 10.53 -34.07 -20.52
N PRO A 14 9.90 -34.43 -19.38
CA PRO A 14 9.91 -35.82 -18.97
C PRO A 14 9.36 -36.60 -20.17
N ASP A 15 10.18 -37.51 -20.70
CA ASP A 15 9.75 -38.45 -21.71
C ASP A 15 8.75 -39.38 -21.01
N PHE A 16 7.47 -38.99 -21.02
CA PHE A 16 6.41 -39.75 -20.38
C PHE A 16 6.27 -41.02 -21.21
N ALA A 17 6.66 -42.14 -20.62
CA ALA A 17 6.48 -43.47 -21.19
C ALA A 17 5.06 -43.56 -21.76
N THR A 18 4.96 -43.84 -23.06
CA THR A 18 3.70 -44.17 -23.74
C THR A 18 3.12 -45.41 -23.08
N TYR A 19 2.26 -45.19 -22.08
CA TYR A 19 1.58 -46.28 -21.39
C TYR A 19 0.52 -46.83 -22.35
N SER A 20 0.78 -48.00 -22.92
CA SER A 20 -0.20 -48.73 -23.70
C SER A 20 -1.39 -49.03 -22.79
N SER A 21 -2.57 -48.48 -23.11
CA SER A 21 -3.80 -48.87 -22.45
C SER A 21 -3.95 -50.38 -22.58
N GLU A 22 -4.03 -51.09 -21.46
CA GLU A 22 -4.42 -52.51 -21.46
C GLU A 22 -5.75 -52.60 -22.24
N PRO A 23 -5.86 -53.46 -23.28
CA PRO A 23 -7.07 -53.54 -24.08
C PRO A 23 -8.26 -53.93 -23.21
N LEU A 24 -9.45 -53.41 -23.55
CA LEU A 24 -10.68 -53.81 -22.87
C LEU A 24 -10.84 -55.34 -22.98
N PRO A 25 -11.30 -56.03 -21.94
CA PRO A 25 -11.71 -57.42 -22.08
C PRO A 25 -12.78 -57.54 -23.17
N ASP A 26 -12.73 -58.59 -23.99
CA ASP A 26 -13.60 -58.76 -25.15
C ASP A 26 -15.10 -58.58 -24.81
N TRP A 27 -15.54 -59.07 -23.65
CA TRP A 27 -16.93 -58.96 -23.17
C TRP A 27 -17.36 -57.53 -22.77
N LEU A 28 -16.41 -56.61 -22.58
CA LEU A 28 -16.64 -55.21 -22.22
C LEU A 28 -16.36 -54.27 -23.40
N GLU A 29 -15.65 -54.75 -24.43
CA GLU A 29 -15.41 -54.01 -25.66
C GLU A 29 -16.60 -54.07 -26.62
N ASP A 30 -17.26 -55.24 -26.71
CA ASP A 30 -18.43 -55.46 -27.54
C ASP A 30 -19.73 -55.30 -26.73
N ASP A 31 -20.58 -54.37 -27.19
CA ASP A 31 -21.89 -54.12 -26.57
C ASP A 31 -22.79 -55.37 -26.62
N ASP A 32 -22.71 -56.20 -27.67
CA ASP A 32 -23.54 -57.40 -27.79
C ASP A 32 -23.11 -58.47 -26.78
N LEU A 33 -21.80 -58.68 -26.62
CA LEU A 33 -21.26 -59.58 -25.59
C LEU A 33 -21.55 -59.09 -24.17
N LEU A 34 -21.53 -57.76 -23.96
CA LEU A 34 -21.88 -57.17 -22.67
C LEU A 34 -23.34 -57.41 -22.33
N ARG A 35 -24.24 -57.32 -23.32
CA ARG A 35 -25.67 -57.61 -23.16
C ARG A 35 -25.92 -59.10 -22.92
N ASP A 36 -25.22 -59.98 -23.63
CA ASP A 36 -25.31 -61.42 -23.42
C ASP A 36 -24.86 -61.82 -22.02
N GLU A 37 -23.73 -61.29 -21.54
CA GLU A 37 -23.25 -61.49 -20.18
C GLU A 37 -24.25 -60.94 -19.14
N ALA A 38 -24.86 -59.79 -19.40
CA ALA A 38 -25.90 -59.21 -18.55
C ALA A 38 -27.15 -60.11 -18.49
N ALA A 39 -27.59 -60.63 -19.64
CA ALA A 39 -28.74 -61.52 -19.74
C ALA A 39 -28.49 -62.86 -19.04
N LEU A 40 -27.32 -63.47 -19.26
CA LEU A 40 -26.91 -64.70 -18.58
C LEU A 40 -26.87 -64.50 -17.06
N LEU A 41 -26.30 -63.40 -16.60
CA LEU A 41 -26.25 -63.06 -15.18
C LEU A 41 -27.67 -62.84 -14.62
N GLY A 42 -28.56 -62.19 -15.37
CA GLY A 42 -29.95 -61.94 -14.97
C GLY A 42 -30.81 -63.21 -14.91
N LEU A 43 -30.52 -64.20 -15.75
CA LEU A 43 -31.12 -65.53 -15.68
C LEU A 43 -30.58 -66.35 -14.50
N SER A 44 -29.35 -66.10 -14.06
CA SER A 44 -28.74 -66.73 -12.88
C SER A 44 -29.20 -66.11 -11.54
N ASP A 45 -28.95 -66.79 -10.42
CA ASP A 45 -29.20 -66.25 -9.07
C ASP A 45 -28.11 -65.26 -8.58
N ALA A 46 -27.20 -64.84 -9.47
CA ALA A 46 -26.10 -63.96 -9.12
C ALA A 46 -26.55 -62.51 -8.84
N ARG A 47 -25.67 -61.77 -8.15
CA ARG A 47 -25.88 -60.37 -7.78
C ARG A 47 -25.32 -59.42 -8.84
N LEU A 48 -26.12 -58.43 -9.23
CA LEU A 48 -25.73 -57.36 -10.16
C LEU A 48 -24.50 -56.56 -9.69
N ASP A 49 -24.37 -56.36 -8.38
CA ASP A 49 -23.35 -55.52 -7.75
C ASP A 49 -21.92 -55.98 -8.06
N GLU A 50 -21.67 -57.28 -8.17
CA GLU A 50 -20.32 -57.83 -8.32
C GLU A 50 -19.73 -57.49 -9.69
N LYS A 51 -20.50 -57.68 -10.76
CA LYS A 51 -20.06 -57.40 -12.14
C LYS A 51 -20.00 -55.89 -12.42
N THR A 52 -20.97 -55.11 -11.94
CA THR A 52 -20.92 -53.64 -12.08
C THR A 52 -19.73 -53.04 -11.31
N THR A 53 -19.35 -53.62 -10.16
CA THR A 53 -18.14 -53.23 -9.43
C THR A 53 -16.86 -53.56 -10.21
N LEU A 54 -16.80 -54.70 -10.90
CA LEU A 54 -15.66 -55.05 -11.75
C LEU A 54 -15.50 -54.07 -12.93
N ILE A 55 -16.61 -53.70 -13.59
CA ILE A 55 -16.61 -52.67 -14.64
C ILE A 55 -16.07 -51.35 -14.07
N ARG A 56 -16.58 -50.90 -12.91
CA ARG A 56 -16.10 -49.68 -12.25
C ARG A 56 -14.61 -49.73 -11.91
N LEU A 57 -14.12 -50.85 -11.41
CA LEU A 57 -12.72 -51.03 -11.04
C LEU A 57 -11.79 -50.97 -12.25
N TYR A 58 -12.20 -51.59 -13.37
CA TYR A 58 -11.44 -51.57 -14.62
C TYR A 58 -11.27 -50.14 -15.15
N PHE A 59 -12.39 -49.42 -15.28
CA PHE A 59 -12.37 -48.02 -15.72
C PHE A 59 -11.64 -47.11 -14.73
N LYS A 60 -11.72 -47.37 -13.42
CA LYS A 60 -10.92 -46.65 -12.41
C LYS A 60 -9.42 -46.85 -12.61
N ARG A 61 -8.98 -48.07 -12.93
CA ARG A 61 -7.57 -48.35 -13.25
C ARG A 61 -7.14 -47.65 -14.53
N GLN A 62 -8.01 -47.62 -15.54
CA GLN A 62 -7.77 -46.93 -16.81
C GLN A 62 -7.65 -45.41 -16.64
N THR A 63 -8.48 -44.79 -15.79
CA THR A 63 -8.44 -43.34 -15.52
C THR A 63 -7.38 -42.93 -14.51
N ALA A 64 -6.75 -43.86 -13.79
CA ALA A 64 -5.82 -43.55 -12.71
C ALA A 64 -4.62 -42.70 -13.15
N PHE A 65 -4.14 -42.88 -14.38
CA PHE A 65 -3.07 -42.04 -14.93
C PHE A 65 -3.56 -40.61 -15.19
N LEU A 66 -4.71 -40.46 -15.86
CA LEU A 66 -5.32 -39.16 -16.15
C LEU A 66 -5.66 -38.40 -14.87
N GLU A 67 -6.15 -39.10 -13.84
CA GLU A 67 -6.45 -38.50 -12.54
C GLU A 67 -5.19 -37.93 -11.87
N ARG A 68 -4.07 -38.65 -11.91
CA ARG A 68 -2.77 -38.14 -11.43
C ARG A 68 -2.26 -36.97 -12.25
N GLU A 69 -2.40 -37.02 -13.57
CA GLU A 69 -1.98 -35.92 -14.44
C GLU A 69 -2.79 -34.65 -14.16
N ARG A 70 -4.12 -34.77 -14.02
CA ARG A 70 -5.00 -33.67 -13.61
C ARG A 70 -4.60 -33.07 -12.27
N GLU A 71 -4.33 -33.92 -11.28
CA GLU A 71 -3.91 -33.47 -9.95
C GLU A 71 -2.58 -32.73 -10.01
N GLN A 72 -1.56 -33.28 -10.67
CA GLN A 72 -0.25 -32.64 -10.81
C GLN A 72 -0.30 -31.30 -11.55
N VAL A 73 -1.04 -31.23 -12.67
CA VAL A 73 -1.19 -29.98 -13.43
C VAL A 73 -2.05 -28.98 -12.65
N GLY A 74 -3.09 -29.45 -11.97
CA GLY A 74 -3.94 -28.65 -11.10
C GLY A 74 -3.17 -28.02 -9.94
N GLU A 75 -2.32 -28.79 -9.26
CA GLU A 75 -1.43 -28.31 -8.20
C GLU A 75 -0.49 -27.22 -8.72
N LYS A 76 0.19 -27.46 -9.85
CA LYS A 76 1.06 -26.46 -10.48
C LYS A 76 0.32 -25.17 -10.84
N ILE A 77 -0.90 -25.27 -11.38
CA ILE A 77 -1.73 -24.09 -11.66
C ILE A 77 -2.12 -23.37 -10.37
N GLY A 78 -2.40 -24.11 -9.29
CA GLY A 78 -2.65 -23.57 -7.96
C GLY A 78 -1.45 -22.79 -7.42
N GLU A 79 -0.25 -23.36 -7.48
CA GLU A 79 1.00 -22.70 -7.09
C GLU A 79 1.25 -21.43 -7.91
N LEU A 80 1.08 -21.49 -9.23
CA LEU A 80 1.21 -20.33 -10.11
C LEU A 80 0.21 -19.23 -9.76
N ASN A 81 -1.03 -19.58 -9.41
CA ASN A 81 -2.03 -18.59 -8.97
C ASN A 81 -1.60 -17.87 -7.69
N LEU A 82 -1.08 -18.61 -6.70
CA LEU A 82 -0.57 -18.01 -5.46
C LEU A 82 0.58 -17.05 -5.75
N LEU A 83 1.52 -17.43 -6.62
CA LEU A 83 2.64 -16.57 -7.02
C LEU A 83 2.17 -15.32 -7.78
N ILE A 84 1.18 -15.46 -8.67
CA ILE A 84 0.57 -14.34 -9.39
C ILE A 84 -0.09 -13.37 -8.41
N GLU A 85 -0.85 -13.87 -7.44
CA GLU A 85 -1.51 -13.05 -6.42
C GLU A 85 -0.51 -12.28 -5.55
N GLN A 86 0.54 -12.97 -5.06
CA GLN A 86 1.60 -12.33 -4.28
C GLN A 86 2.29 -11.20 -5.05
N LYS A 87 2.62 -11.42 -6.32
CA LYS A 87 3.26 -10.41 -7.17
C LYS A 87 2.31 -9.27 -7.53
N ALA A 88 1.03 -9.56 -7.78
CA ALA A 88 0.01 -8.54 -8.02
C ALA A 88 -0.15 -7.61 -6.81
N ASN A 89 -0.26 -8.19 -5.61
CA ASN A 89 -0.31 -7.44 -4.36
C ASN A 89 0.93 -6.55 -4.18
N ARG A 90 2.12 -7.05 -4.53
CA ARG A 90 3.35 -6.26 -4.47
C ARG A 90 3.31 -5.05 -5.41
N VAL A 91 2.78 -5.21 -6.64
CA VAL A 91 2.60 -4.09 -7.57
C VAL A 91 1.65 -3.04 -6.98
N ASP A 92 0.53 -3.46 -6.40
CA ASP A 92 -0.44 -2.56 -5.81
C ASP A 92 0.13 -1.83 -4.58
N GLU A 93 0.89 -2.51 -3.73
CA GLU A 93 1.62 -1.88 -2.62
C GLU A 93 2.57 -0.78 -3.10
N LEU A 94 3.35 -1.05 -4.16
CA LEU A 94 4.30 -0.09 -4.70
C LEU A 94 3.57 1.12 -5.32
N LYS A 95 2.47 0.90 -6.06
CA LYS A 95 1.62 1.97 -6.59
C LYS A 95 1.03 2.83 -5.48
N GLN A 96 0.57 2.22 -4.39
CA GLN A 96 0.09 2.96 -3.23
C GLN A 96 1.20 3.78 -2.56
N LYS A 97 2.43 3.28 -2.48
CA LYS A 97 3.57 4.04 -1.97
C LYS A 97 3.90 5.25 -2.83
N ILE A 98 3.85 5.11 -4.15
CA ILE A 98 4.02 6.23 -5.10
C ILE A 98 2.92 7.28 -4.86
N ALA A 99 1.65 6.87 -4.89
CA ALA A 99 0.52 7.79 -4.69
C ALA A 99 0.57 8.51 -3.33
N ARG A 100 0.99 7.82 -2.26
CA ARG A 100 1.22 8.43 -0.94
C ARG A 100 2.35 9.46 -0.97
N LEU A 101 3.46 9.18 -1.67
CA LEU A 101 4.59 10.09 -1.76
C LEU A 101 4.27 11.34 -2.60
N GLU A 102 3.45 11.20 -3.63
CA GLU A 102 2.94 12.31 -4.46
C GLU A 102 1.99 13.22 -3.67
N THR A 103 1.10 12.63 -2.89
CA THR A 103 0.11 13.37 -2.07
C THR A 103 0.68 13.94 -0.79
N THR A 104 1.84 13.44 -0.32
CA THR A 104 2.52 13.95 0.87
C THR A 104 2.97 15.40 0.65
N LYS A 105 2.47 16.30 1.49
CA LYS A 105 2.89 17.71 1.57
C LYS A 105 3.72 17.94 2.84
N PRO A 106 4.65 18.90 2.84
CA PRO A 106 5.33 19.33 4.06
C PRO A 106 4.32 19.77 5.13
N ALA A 107 4.64 19.50 6.40
CA ALA A 107 3.71 19.75 7.49
C ALA A 107 3.65 21.24 7.83
N GLY A 108 2.43 21.81 7.84
CA GLY A 108 2.17 23.20 8.18
C GLY A 108 1.59 24.01 7.02
N GLU A 109 1.28 25.27 7.29
CA GLU A 109 0.85 26.24 6.27
C GLU A 109 2.02 27.17 5.92
N PRO A 110 2.24 27.48 4.63
CA PRO A 110 3.24 28.45 4.22
C PRO A 110 2.84 29.85 4.71
N GLN A 111 3.56 30.40 5.68
CA GLN A 111 3.29 31.75 6.21
C GLN A 111 4.28 32.79 5.67
N PHE A 112 5.11 32.44 4.69
CA PHE A 112 6.16 33.29 4.11
C PHE A 112 5.71 34.73 3.78
N LEU A 113 4.52 34.92 3.19
CA LEU A 113 4.01 36.26 2.86
C LEU A 113 3.69 37.09 4.11
N ARG A 114 3.12 36.45 5.13
CA ARG A 114 2.80 37.09 6.41
C ARG A 114 4.08 37.37 7.21
N THR A 115 5.00 36.42 7.26
CA THR A 115 6.29 36.58 7.93
C THR A 115 7.11 37.67 7.24
N GLY A 116 7.15 37.69 5.90
CA GLY A 116 7.88 38.69 5.12
C GLY A 116 7.33 40.11 5.29
N SER A 117 6.01 40.29 5.19
CA SER A 117 5.38 41.59 5.44
C SER A 117 5.57 42.06 6.89
N GLY A 118 5.52 41.14 7.85
CA GLY A 118 5.83 41.44 9.27
C GLY A 118 7.28 41.86 9.49
N LEU A 119 8.24 41.19 8.83
CA LEU A 119 9.67 41.54 8.89
C LEU A 119 9.94 42.91 8.26
N LEU A 120 9.30 43.22 7.13
CA LEU A 120 9.39 44.52 6.48
C LEU A 120 8.82 45.63 7.37
N ALA A 121 7.63 45.44 7.94
CA ALA A 121 7.02 46.39 8.85
C ALA A 121 7.88 46.62 10.10
N PHE A 122 8.49 45.56 10.63
CA PHE A 122 9.42 45.63 11.76
C PHE A 122 10.70 46.41 11.42
N LEU A 123 11.25 46.22 10.22
CA LEU A 123 12.40 47.00 9.73
C LEU A 123 12.06 48.49 9.61
N ILE A 124 10.90 48.83 9.04
CA ILE A 124 10.42 50.21 8.93
C ILE A 124 10.26 50.83 10.33
N LEU A 125 9.71 50.09 11.28
CA LEU A 125 9.56 50.51 12.67
C LEU A 125 10.92 50.80 13.32
N LEU A 126 11.90 49.91 13.16
CA LEU A 126 13.26 50.09 13.70
C LEU A 126 13.95 51.33 13.12
N ILE A 127 13.87 51.51 11.80
CA ILE A 127 14.45 52.68 11.11
C ILE A 127 13.79 53.96 11.61
N GLY A 128 12.46 54.00 11.67
CA GLY A 128 11.71 55.16 12.16
C GLY A 128 12.05 55.50 13.61
N THR A 129 12.16 54.49 14.48
CA THR A 129 12.51 54.67 15.89
C THR A 129 13.95 55.19 16.03
N TYR A 130 14.89 54.69 15.23
CA TYR A 130 16.28 55.17 15.21
C TYR A 130 16.36 56.65 14.81
N PHE A 131 15.69 57.05 13.74
CA PHE A 131 15.67 58.46 13.31
C PHE A 131 15.04 59.37 14.38
N LEU A 132 13.98 58.91 15.04
CA LEU A 132 13.34 59.65 16.13
C LEU A 132 14.34 59.90 17.28
N ILE A 133 15.04 58.85 17.73
CA ILE A 133 16.05 58.95 18.79
C ILE A 133 17.21 59.86 18.35
N ALA A 134 17.75 59.65 17.14
CA ALA A 134 18.89 60.38 16.64
C ALA A 134 18.62 61.89 16.54
N GLU A 135 17.44 62.29 16.04
CA GLU A 135 17.09 63.71 15.95
C GLU A 135 16.88 64.34 17.33
N THR A 136 16.33 63.61 18.30
CA THR A 136 16.17 64.10 19.68
C THR A 136 17.50 64.28 20.44
N LEU A 137 18.52 63.48 20.14
CA LEU A 137 19.83 63.53 20.81
C LEU A 137 20.85 64.46 20.14
N LYS A 138 20.59 64.85 18.89
CA LYS A 138 21.47 65.71 18.07
C LYS A 138 21.88 67.03 18.74
N PRO A 139 21.04 67.73 19.53
CA PRO A 139 21.43 69.00 20.16
C PRO A 139 22.45 68.84 21.30
N HIS A 140 22.62 67.63 21.85
CA HIS A 140 23.37 67.43 23.11
C HIS A 140 24.63 66.56 22.94
N PHE A 141 24.72 65.78 21.87
CA PHE A 141 25.88 64.92 21.61
C PHE A 141 26.43 65.10 20.19
N GLN A 142 27.73 65.39 20.07
CA GLN A 142 28.42 65.47 18.77
C GLN A 142 28.48 64.09 18.07
N GLU A 143 28.52 62.99 18.84
CA GLU A 143 28.45 61.60 18.36
C GLU A 143 27.08 60.94 18.60
N SER A 144 25.99 61.68 18.33
CA SER A 144 24.60 61.26 18.57
C SER A 144 24.21 59.91 17.93
N ARG A 145 24.89 59.48 16.86
CA ARG A 145 24.55 58.25 16.11
C ARG A 145 24.80 56.96 16.90
N PHE A 146 25.96 56.83 17.55
CA PHE A 146 26.29 55.61 18.31
C PHE A 146 25.45 55.51 19.59
N ILE A 147 25.21 56.65 20.24
CA ILE A 147 24.34 56.73 21.42
C ILE A 147 22.91 56.36 21.03
N ALA A 148 22.40 56.85 19.89
CA ALA A 148 21.08 56.48 19.40
C ALA A 148 20.96 54.98 19.10
N ILE A 149 21.98 54.36 18.50
CA ILE A 149 22.02 52.90 18.29
C ILE A 149 22.01 52.16 19.63
N GLY A 150 22.82 52.59 20.60
CA GLY A 150 22.88 51.99 21.93
C GLY A 150 21.55 52.05 22.67
N VAL A 151 20.87 53.21 22.63
CA VAL A 151 19.54 53.42 23.22
C VAL A 151 18.48 52.59 22.51
N LEU A 152 18.52 52.51 21.17
CA LEU A 152 17.63 51.66 20.37
C LEU A 152 17.81 50.18 20.75
N LEU A 153 19.06 49.70 20.79
CA LEU A 153 19.37 48.32 21.16
C LEU A 153 18.91 48.00 22.59
N ALA A 154 19.21 48.88 23.55
CA ALA A 154 18.76 48.72 24.93
C ALA A 154 17.22 48.72 25.04
N GLY A 155 16.54 49.61 24.32
CA GLY A 155 15.08 49.67 24.33
C GLY A 155 14.42 48.45 23.70
N VAL A 156 14.95 47.96 22.56
CA VAL A 156 14.35 46.85 21.80
C VAL A 156 14.74 45.47 22.34
N PHE A 157 16.02 45.25 22.67
CA PHE A 157 16.53 43.96 23.17
C PHE A 157 16.45 43.81 24.69
N GLY A 158 16.06 44.85 25.42
CA GLY A 158 15.87 44.76 26.86
C GLY A 158 14.84 43.71 27.32
N ARG A 159 13.99 43.22 26.40
CA ARG A 159 13.02 42.15 26.66
C ARG A 159 13.53 40.75 26.27
N TYR A 160 14.79 40.62 25.85
CA TYR A 160 15.35 39.36 25.36
C TYR A 160 15.74 38.39 26.47
N ASP A 161 15.65 38.80 27.74
CA ASP A 161 16.02 37.96 28.87
C ASP A 161 14.98 36.85 29.16
N ARG A 162 15.42 35.60 28.94
CA ARG A 162 14.82 34.32 29.38
C ARG A 162 13.34 34.08 29.07
N THR A 163 13.05 33.67 27.84
CA THR A 163 11.98 32.70 27.54
C THR A 163 12.53 31.29 27.23
N THR A 164 13.78 31.00 27.56
CA THR A 164 14.45 29.73 27.22
C THR A 164 14.16 28.56 28.15
N VAL A 165 13.36 28.70 29.20
CA VAL A 165 12.98 27.56 30.04
C VAL A 165 11.49 27.59 30.35
N ALA A 166 10.82 26.58 29.80
CA ALA A 166 9.54 26.03 30.24
C ALA A 166 8.34 26.99 30.32
N SER A 167 7.48 26.83 29.32
CA SER A 167 6.03 26.79 29.55
C SER A 167 5.72 25.83 30.69
N GLU A 168 5.70 26.30 31.92
CA GLU A 168 5.01 25.61 33.01
C GLU A 168 4.36 26.62 33.96
N ALA A 169 3.05 26.43 34.08
CA ALA A 169 2.13 26.97 35.06
C ALA A 169 1.92 28.50 35.10
N ALA A 170 0.69 28.85 34.73
CA ALA A 170 -0.02 30.05 35.15
C ALA A 170 0.15 30.32 36.66
N VAL A 171 1.14 31.15 37.03
CA VAL A 171 1.25 31.66 38.40
C VAL A 171 1.74 33.11 38.34
N ASN A 172 0.82 34.00 38.70
CA ASN A 172 0.99 35.39 39.17
C ASN A 172 1.97 36.28 38.40
N VAL A 173 1.40 37.22 37.63
CA VAL A 173 2.08 38.42 37.12
C VAL A 173 2.60 39.20 38.32
N THR A 174 3.82 38.88 38.74
CA THR A 174 4.48 39.55 39.85
C THR A 174 5.01 40.88 39.32
N ILE A 175 4.77 41.99 40.02
CA ILE A 175 5.24 43.34 39.65
C ILE A 175 6.74 43.34 39.29
N ARG A 176 7.53 42.48 39.96
CA ARG A 176 8.95 42.23 39.68
C ARG A 176 9.23 41.73 38.26
N ARG A 177 8.37 40.88 37.69
CA ARG A 177 8.47 40.36 36.33
C ARG A 177 8.09 41.43 35.30
N LEU A 178 7.05 42.21 35.60
CA LEU A 178 6.63 43.33 34.75
C LEU A 178 7.73 44.41 34.70
N LEU A 179 8.34 44.75 35.84
CA LEU A 179 9.51 45.63 35.90
C LEU A 179 10.74 45.05 35.20
N ALA A 180 10.99 43.75 35.30
CA ALA A 180 12.11 43.11 34.59
C ALA A 180 11.89 43.16 33.06
N GLU A 181 10.65 42.95 32.60
CA GLU A 181 10.32 42.93 31.18
C GLU A 181 10.14 44.32 30.55
N THR A 182 9.79 45.36 31.31
CA THR A 182 9.58 46.73 30.78
C THR A 182 10.60 47.75 31.30
N GLY A 183 11.47 47.38 32.24
CA GLY A 183 12.42 48.28 32.90
C GLY A 183 13.45 48.90 31.96
N LEU A 184 14.05 48.11 31.06
CA LEU A 184 15.01 48.64 30.07
C LEU A 184 14.33 49.54 29.02
N PRO A 185 13.19 49.15 28.41
CA PRO A 185 12.39 50.06 27.57
C PRO A 185 12.01 51.37 28.27
N LEU A 186 11.65 51.30 29.55
CA LEU A 186 11.30 52.46 30.37
C LEU A 186 12.51 53.36 30.62
N ALA A 187 13.66 52.78 30.97
CA ALA A 187 14.89 53.52 31.19
C ALA A 187 15.39 54.19 29.90
N ALA A 188 15.32 53.50 28.77
CA ALA A 188 15.71 54.03 27.46
C ALA A 188 14.80 55.17 27.02
N SER A 189 13.47 55.02 27.15
CA SER A 189 12.52 56.08 26.83
C SER A 189 12.64 57.28 27.78
N PHE A 190 12.87 57.03 29.07
CA PHE A 190 13.12 58.07 30.07
C PHE A 190 14.40 58.86 29.76
N PHE A 191 15.48 58.17 29.39
CA PHE A 191 16.74 58.80 28.99
C PHE A 191 16.56 59.76 27.81
N VAL A 192 15.89 59.32 26.73
CA VAL A 192 15.60 60.18 25.57
C VAL A 192 14.73 61.38 25.98
N SER A 193 13.77 61.16 26.87
CA SER A 193 12.84 62.21 27.30
C SER A 193 13.51 63.23 28.22
N MET A 194 14.44 62.81 29.06
CA MET A 194 15.24 63.73 29.88
C MET A 194 16.01 64.71 28.98
N GLN A 195 16.60 64.22 27.90
CA GLN A 195 17.31 65.06 26.93
C GLN A 195 16.34 65.95 26.12
N ALA A 196 15.14 65.46 25.81
CA ALA A 196 14.13 66.27 25.13
C ALA A 196 13.54 67.40 26.00
N LEU A 197 13.57 67.29 27.34
CA LEU A 197 13.08 68.35 28.24
C LEU A 197 13.89 69.64 28.15
N GLU A 198 15.18 69.54 27.82
CA GLU A 198 16.06 70.71 27.68
C GLU A 198 15.75 71.53 26.43
N THR A 199 15.10 70.93 25.43
CA THR A 199 14.87 71.54 24.10
C THR A 199 13.41 71.75 23.75
N GLN A 200 12.47 71.05 24.41
CA GLN A 200 11.05 71.07 24.08
C GLN A 200 10.17 71.32 25.31
N SER A 201 8.91 71.71 25.08
CA SER A 201 7.95 71.92 26.18
C SER A 201 7.61 70.60 26.87
N ALA A 202 7.36 70.68 28.19
CA ALA A 202 7.08 69.51 29.03
C ALA A 202 5.99 68.58 28.46
N LEU A 203 4.96 69.13 27.82
CA LEU A 203 3.89 68.37 27.19
C LEU A 203 4.39 67.54 25.98
N LYS A 204 5.24 68.12 25.13
CA LYS A 204 5.82 67.41 23.98
C LYS A 204 6.73 66.28 24.43
N THR A 205 7.51 66.54 25.48
CA THR A 205 8.42 65.55 26.03
C THR A 205 7.69 64.39 26.71
N ALA A 206 6.61 64.67 27.45
CA ALA A 206 5.75 63.63 28.00
C ALA A 206 5.10 62.78 26.89
N GLY A 207 4.69 63.40 25.78
CA GLY A 207 4.21 62.68 24.59
C GLY A 207 5.28 61.80 23.95
N LEU A 208 6.50 62.32 23.79
CA LEU A 208 7.64 61.58 23.23
C LEU A 208 8.03 60.38 24.10
N PHE A 209 8.04 60.56 25.43
CA PHE A 209 8.27 59.50 26.41
C PHE A 209 7.30 58.34 26.22
N LEU A 210 6.00 58.66 26.25
CA LEU A 210 4.94 57.67 26.15
C LEU A 210 5.02 56.93 24.80
N PHE A 211 5.20 57.67 23.71
CA PHE A 211 5.31 57.11 22.37
C PHE A 211 6.53 56.18 22.22
N MET A 212 7.70 56.61 22.67
CA MET A 212 8.94 55.81 22.64
C MET A 212 8.84 54.56 23.51
N PHE A 213 8.23 54.67 24.70
CA PHE A 213 8.01 53.53 25.56
C PHE A 213 7.14 52.47 24.86
N PHE A 214 6.00 52.87 24.27
CA PHE A 214 5.14 51.94 23.53
C PHE A 214 5.83 51.34 22.30
N LEU A 215 6.63 52.12 21.56
CA LEU A 215 7.41 51.62 20.43
C LEU A 215 8.39 50.52 20.86
N PHE A 216 9.14 50.73 21.95
CA PHE A 216 10.07 49.73 22.45
C PHE A 216 9.37 48.46 22.95
N VAL A 217 8.24 48.61 23.66
CA VAL A 217 7.43 47.47 24.12
C VAL A 217 6.87 46.66 22.94
N ALA A 218 6.38 47.33 21.89
CA ALA A 218 5.84 46.71 20.69
C ALA A 218 6.91 46.03 19.83
N ALA A 219 8.07 46.69 19.66
CA ALA A 219 9.21 46.14 18.94
C ALA A 219 9.76 44.89 19.65
N GLY A 220 9.94 44.95 20.97
CA GLY A 220 10.44 43.84 21.77
C GLY A 220 9.54 42.59 21.73
N LYS A 221 8.22 42.75 21.60
CA LYS A 221 7.27 41.63 21.45
C LYS A 221 7.30 41.02 20.05
N SER A 222 7.57 41.82 19.02
CA SER A 222 7.52 41.40 17.62
C SER A 222 8.68 40.49 17.23
N ILE A 223 9.88 40.67 17.82
CA ILE A 223 11.08 39.88 17.51
C ILE A 223 10.87 38.36 17.70
N PRO A 224 10.51 37.85 18.90
CA PRO A 224 10.38 36.41 19.11
C PRO A 224 9.24 35.80 18.29
N SER A 225 8.17 36.56 18.06
CA SER A 225 7.04 36.11 17.22
C SER A 225 7.44 35.99 15.74
N LEU A 226 8.19 36.95 15.20
CA LEU A 226 8.67 36.90 13.82
C LEU A 226 9.76 35.84 13.65
N LEU A 227 10.62 35.65 14.66
CA LEU A 227 11.69 34.65 14.62
C LEU A 227 11.14 33.23 14.64
N THR A 228 10.14 32.95 15.48
CA THR A 228 9.47 31.64 15.52
C THR A 228 8.70 31.36 14.23
N ALA A 229 8.02 32.36 13.66
CA ALA A 229 7.39 32.26 12.35
C ALA A 229 8.41 31.97 11.23
N LEU A 230 9.53 32.69 11.21
CA LEU A 230 10.62 32.48 10.25
C LEU A 230 11.26 31.10 10.39
N GLN A 231 11.45 30.62 11.62
CA GLN A 231 11.98 29.28 11.87
C GLN A 231 11.01 28.20 11.36
N ASN A 232 9.71 28.37 11.57
CA ASN A 232 8.70 27.44 11.06
C ASN A 232 8.65 27.44 9.53
N ASP A 233 8.69 28.63 8.91
CA ASP A 233 8.76 28.79 7.46
C ASP A 233 10.04 28.14 6.88
N PHE A 234 11.19 28.32 7.52
CA PHE A 234 12.44 27.68 7.11
C PHE A 234 12.38 26.16 7.23
N ARG A 235 11.80 25.63 8.32
CA ARG A 235 11.57 24.18 8.48
C ARG A 235 10.65 23.63 7.41
N TYR A 236 9.54 24.34 7.09
CA TYR A 236 8.62 23.95 6.03
C TYR A 236 9.33 23.89 4.67
N TRP A 237 10.13 24.91 4.35
CA TRP A 237 10.92 24.94 3.12
C TRP A 237 11.95 23.81 3.04
N GLN A 238 12.68 23.57 4.14
CA GLN A 238 13.67 22.50 4.21
C GLN A 238 13.02 21.12 4.06
N GLN A 239 11.84 20.90 4.67
CA GLN A 239 11.06 19.68 4.48
C GLN A 239 10.60 19.52 3.03
N GLY A 240 10.11 20.59 2.40
CA GLY A 240 9.72 20.59 0.99
C GLY A 240 10.86 20.16 0.07
N LYS A 241 12.04 20.77 0.23
CA LYS A 241 13.24 20.38 -0.54
C LYS A 241 13.67 18.93 -0.31
N LYS A 242 13.59 18.45 0.95
CA LYS A 242 13.93 17.06 1.27
C LYS A 242 12.93 16.09 0.61
N LEU A 243 11.64 16.39 0.69
CA LEU A 243 10.59 15.59 0.05
C LEU A 243 10.76 15.54 -1.47
N GLU A 244 11.04 16.67 -2.11
CA GLU A 244 11.27 16.74 -3.55
C GLU A 244 12.51 15.94 -3.98
N LYS A 245 13.62 16.10 -3.24
CA LYS A 245 14.86 15.35 -3.48
C LYS A 245 14.67 13.84 -3.28
N GLU A 246 13.84 13.42 -2.33
CA GLU A 246 13.54 12.01 -2.10
C GLU A 246 12.50 11.45 -3.08
N ARG A 247 11.58 12.29 -3.58
CA ARG A 247 10.46 11.88 -4.45
C ARG A 247 10.95 11.31 -5.77
N ILE A 248 11.81 12.03 -6.48
CA ILE A 248 12.28 11.64 -7.82
C ILE A 248 12.95 10.25 -7.79
N PRO A 249 14.03 10.02 -7.00
CA PRO A 249 14.73 8.74 -7.03
C PRO A 249 13.90 7.58 -6.46
N LYS A 250 13.05 7.83 -5.44
CA LYS A 250 12.20 6.77 -4.87
C LYS A 250 11.09 6.37 -5.82
N THR A 251 10.48 7.33 -6.52
CA THR A 251 9.43 7.06 -7.50
C THR A 251 10.01 6.27 -8.67
N GLU A 252 11.15 6.71 -9.22
CA GLU A 252 11.84 6.00 -10.29
C GLU A 252 12.26 4.59 -9.86
N ALA A 253 12.81 4.42 -8.66
CA ALA A 253 13.17 3.10 -8.14
C ALA A 253 11.96 2.17 -7.99
N TRP A 254 10.84 2.68 -7.45
CA TRP A 254 9.61 1.89 -7.31
C TRP A 254 8.94 1.61 -8.65
N GLU A 255 9.02 2.51 -9.62
CA GLU A 255 8.49 2.31 -10.97
C GLU A 255 9.31 1.26 -11.73
N ASN A 256 10.63 1.28 -11.59
CA ASN A 256 11.50 0.22 -12.10
C ASN A 256 11.20 -1.14 -11.44
N GLU A 257 10.95 -1.17 -10.13
CA GLU A 257 10.52 -2.38 -9.42
C GLU A 257 9.14 -2.87 -9.92
N ILE A 258 8.18 -1.97 -10.11
CA ILE A 258 6.86 -2.30 -10.69
C ILE A 258 7.02 -2.92 -12.07
N ASN A 259 7.85 -2.33 -12.93
CA ASN A 259 8.09 -2.85 -14.28
C ASN A 259 8.71 -4.25 -14.23
N GLY A 260 9.73 -4.45 -13.39
CA GLY A 260 10.35 -5.77 -13.19
C GLY A 260 9.37 -6.82 -12.67
N VAL A 261 8.55 -6.47 -11.67
CA VAL A 261 7.55 -7.38 -11.11
C VAL A 261 6.46 -7.68 -12.15
N THR A 262 6.03 -6.69 -12.93
CA THR A 262 5.00 -6.84 -13.98
C THR A 262 5.48 -7.82 -15.06
N ILE A 263 6.72 -7.67 -15.54
CA ILE A 263 7.32 -8.63 -16.50
C ILE A 263 7.31 -10.04 -15.92
N SER A 264 7.71 -10.19 -14.65
CA SER A 264 7.71 -11.51 -14.00
C SER A 264 6.30 -12.09 -13.82
N LEU A 265 5.31 -11.24 -13.60
CA LEU A 265 3.90 -11.62 -13.45
C LEU A 265 3.33 -12.09 -14.79
N ASP A 266 3.65 -11.40 -15.89
CA ASP A 266 3.23 -11.81 -17.22
C ASP A 266 3.90 -13.12 -17.65
N ALA A 267 5.17 -13.35 -17.28
CA ALA A 267 5.83 -14.64 -17.48
C ALA A 267 5.09 -15.78 -16.77
N LEU A 268 4.69 -15.60 -15.51
CA LEU A 268 3.90 -16.60 -14.77
C LEU A 268 2.52 -16.84 -15.40
N ARG A 269 1.87 -15.78 -15.91
CA ARG A 269 0.61 -15.91 -16.64
C ARG A 269 0.82 -16.77 -17.88
N VAL A 270 1.86 -16.51 -18.68
CA VAL A 270 2.17 -17.31 -19.88
C VAL A 270 2.39 -18.78 -19.52
N GLN A 271 3.15 -19.08 -18.46
CA GLN A 271 3.33 -20.47 -17.99
C GLN A 271 2.01 -21.14 -17.62
N LYS A 272 1.13 -20.44 -16.88
CA LYS A 272 -0.21 -20.92 -16.56
C LYS A 272 -1.02 -21.20 -17.83
N TRP A 273 -0.98 -20.29 -18.81
CA TRP A 273 -1.67 -20.44 -20.09
C TRP A 273 -1.18 -21.66 -20.88
N GLN A 274 0.09 -22.04 -20.77
CA GLN A 274 0.64 -23.24 -21.42
C GLN A 274 0.17 -24.54 -20.76
N LEU A 275 -0.14 -24.52 -19.46
CA LEU A 275 -0.62 -25.71 -18.72
C LEU A 275 -2.13 -25.95 -18.87
N LEU A 276 -2.91 -24.89 -19.14
CA LEU A 276 -4.37 -25.01 -19.30
C LEU A 276 -4.82 -26.00 -20.38
N PRO A 277 -4.22 -26.04 -21.59
CA PRO A 277 -4.56 -27.04 -22.59
C PRO A 277 -4.31 -28.48 -22.13
N GLN A 278 -3.23 -28.71 -21.35
CA GLN A 278 -2.90 -30.03 -20.83
C GLN A 278 -3.95 -30.49 -19.81
N LEU A 279 -4.31 -29.61 -18.87
CA LEU A 279 -5.39 -29.87 -17.92
C LEU A 279 -6.72 -30.16 -18.65
N ASN A 280 -7.10 -29.29 -19.60
CA ASN A 280 -8.36 -29.46 -20.34
C ASN A 280 -8.40 -30.78 -21.13
N ARG A 281 -7.26 -31.22 -21.68
CA ARG A 281 -7.16 -32.49 -22.38
C ARG A 281 -7.33 -33.68 -21.42
N ALA A 282 -6.59 -33.69 -20.32
CA ALA A 282 -6.68 -34.74 -19.31
C ALA A 282 -8.10 -34.80 -18.69
N ASP A 283 -8.71 -33.65 -18.43
CA ASP A 283 -10.10 -33.52 -17.98
C ASP A 283 -11.07 -34.11 -19.01
N ALA A 284 -10.97 -33.73 -20.29
CA ALA A 284 -11.86 -34.20 -21.34
C ALA A 284 -11.72 -35.71 -21.57
N GLU A 285 -10.50 -36.24 -21.59
CA GLU A 285 -10.24 -37.68 -21.73
C GLU A 285 -10.77 -38.46 -20.52
N TRP A 286 -10.55 -37.97 -19.30
CA TRP A 286 -11.09 -38.56 -18.07
C TRP A 286 -12.62 -38.58 -18.08
N HIS A 287 -13.25 -37.47 -18.47
CA HIS A 287 -14.71 -37.39 -18.61
C HIS A 287 -15.24 -38.32 -19.68
N ARG A 288 -14.57 -38.42 -20.84
CA ARG A 288 -14.95 -39.33 -21.92
C ARG A 288 -14.95 -40.78 -21.46
N ILE A 289 -13.88 -41.22 -20.77
CA ILE A 289 -13.74 -42.60 -20.29
C ILE A 289 -14.79 -42.91 -19.21
N ASN A 290 -15.01 -42.00 -18.26
CA ASN A 290 -16.03 -42.19 -17.22
C ASN A 290 -17.46 -42.15 -17.77
N THR A 291 -17.73 -41.33 -18.79
CA THR A 291 -19.04 -41.34 -19.46
C THR A 291 -19.26 -42.67 -20.18
N ARG A 292 -18.23 -43.20 -20.86
CA ARG A 292 -18.30 -44.53 -21.48
C ARG A 292 -18.59 -45.62 -20.44
N ARG A 293 -17.88 -45.60 -19.31
CA ARG A 293 -18.14 -46.50 -18.17
C ARG A 293 -19.61 -46.46 -17.75
N ASP A 294 -20.15 -45.26 -17.55
CA ASP A 294 -21.52 -45.08 -17.04
C ASP A 294 -22.57 -45.57 -18.05
N VAL A 295 -22.33 -45.36 -19.35
CA VAL A 295 -23.18 -45.90 -20.42
C VAL A 295 -23.17 -47.43 -20.42
N LEU A 296 -21.99 -48.06 -20.33
CA LEU A 296 -21.86 -49.52 -20.31
C LEU A 296 -22.51 -50.14 -19.07
N ILE A 297 -22.35 -49.50 -17.91
CA ILE A 297 -23.02 -49.93 -16.67
C ILE A 297 -24.54 -49.85 -16.83
N GLN A 298 -25.08 -48.74 -17.34
CA GLN A 298 -26.53 -48.59 -17.56
C GLN A 298 -27.07 -49.63 -18.55
N LEU A 299 -26.34 -49.90 -19.64
CA LEU A 299 -26.69 -50.94 -20.60
C LEU A 299 -26.76 -52.32 -19.92
N PHE A 300 -25.72 -52.66 -19.16
CA PHE A 300 -25.64 -53.91 -18.41
C PHE A 300 -26.77 -54.05 -17.39
N GLU A 301 -27.05 -53.00 -16.62
CA GLU A 301 -28.12 -52.99 -15.62
C GLU A 301 -29.50 -53.15 -16.25
N ASN A 302 -29.75 -52.50 -17.38
CA ASN A 302 -31.03 -52.59 -18.09
C ASN A 302 -31.29 -54.01 -18.61
N GLU A 303 -30.32 -54.63 -19.28
CA GLU A 303 -30.46 -55.99 -19.80
C GLU A 303 -30.55 -57.04 -18.70
N PHE A 304 -29.76 -56.90 -17.64
CA PHE A 304 -29.84 -57.76 -16.46
C PHE A 304 -31.25 -57.76 -15.86
N ASN A 305 -31.83 -56.57 -15.67
CA ASN A 305 -33.17 -56.41 -15.10
C ASN A 305 -34.24 -56.97 -16.04
N LEU A 306 -34.09 -56.80 -17.36
CA LEU A 306 -34.98 -57.37 -18.35
C LEU A 306 -34.97 -58.91 -18.27
N ALA A 307 -33.80 -59.53 -18.35
CA ALA A 307 -33.62 -60.98 -18.29
C ALA A 307 -34.16 -61.57 -16.98
N ARG A 308 -33.88 -60.91 -15.85
CA ARG A 308 -34.41 -61.30 -14.54
C ARG A 308 -35.94 -61.24 -14.50
N SER A 309 -36.52 -60.17 -15.02
CA SER A 309 -37.98 -60.02 -15.09
C SER A 309 -38.65 -61.09 -15.97
N LEU A 310 -37.99 -61.51 -17.06
CA LEU A 310 -38.47 -62.58 -17.93
C LEU A 310 -38.41 -63.94 -17.23
N ARG A 311 -37.31 -64.24 -16.55
CA ARG A 311 -37.18 -65.46 -15.73
C ARG A 311 -38.24 -65.54 -14.65
N ASP A 312 -38.48 -64.44 -13.95
CA ASP A 312 -39.45 -64.38 -12.85
C ASP A 312 -40.90 -64.52 -13.38
N ARG A 313 -41.15 -64.20 -14.66
CA ARG A 313 -42.44 -64.42 -15.34
C ARG A 313 -42.63 -65.84 -15.90
N LEU A 314 -41.56 -66.62 -16.07
CA LEU A 314 -41.66 -68.00 -16.56
C LEU A 314 -42.15 -68.94 -15.44
N SER A 315 -43.19 -69.74 -15.72
CA SER A 315 -43.70 -70.69 -14.72
C SER A 315 -42.75 -71.88 -14.54
N GLU A 316 -42.73 -72.49 -13.34
CA GLU A 316 -41.89 -73.66 -13.02
C GLU A 316 -42.05 -74.85 -14.00
N ARG A 317 -43.20 -74.96 -14.68
CA ARG A 317 -43.41 -75.99 -15.73
C ARG A 317 -42.67 -75.69 -17.03
N GLN A 318 -42.55 -74.42 -17.42
CA GLN A 318 -41.82 -73.99 -18.62
C GLN A 318 -40.31 -74.05 -18.40
N LYS A 319 -39.84 -73.71 -17.18
CA LYS A 319 -38.43 -73.85 -16.81
C LYS A 319 -37.93 -75.29 -16.95
N ARG A 320 -38.73 -76.29 -16.56
CA ARG A 320 -38.37 -77.71 -16.72
C ARG A 320 -38.37 -78.21 -18.16
N ALA A 321 -39.19 -77.64 -19.03
CA ALA A 321 -39.25 -78.02 -20.45
C ALA A 321 -38.03 -77.56 -21.25
N ILE A 322 -37.44 -76.40 -20.87
CA ILE A 322 -36.24 -75.85 -21.51
C ILE A 322 -34.95 -76.57 -21.05
N VAL A 323 -34.93 -77.12 -19.83
CA VAL A 323 -33.78 -77.88 -19.30
C VAL A 323 -33.76 -79.35 -19.79
N ALA A 324 -34.87 -79.85 -20.34
CA ALA A 324 -34.99 -81.23 -20.82
C ALA A 324 -34.80 -81.40 -22.34
N SER A 325 -34.51 -80.32 -23.08
CA SER A 325 -34.15 -80.31 -24.50
C SER A 325 -32.67 -80.02 -24.68
#